data_AF-A0A922SC70-F1
#
_entry.id   AF-A0A922SC70-F1
#
_cell.length_a   1.000
_cell.length_b   1.000
_cell.length_c   1.000
_cell.angle_alpha   90.00
_cell.angle_beta   90.00
_cell.angle_gamma   90.00
#
_symmetry.space_group_name_H-M   'P 1'
#
loop_
_entity.id
_entity.type
_entity.pdbx_description
1 polymer ?
#
loop_
_entity_poly.entity_id
_entity_poly.type
_entity_poly.pdbx_seq_one_letter_code
_entity_poly.pdbx_strand_id
1 'polypeptide(L)'
;MVGARLHMARSTVALFIVAFLALFIAFWTGVVGCWKRSPGNITATAILMLVTCLLAAGAMALWHGVEFYEKEKVVGEEYYQQWPNVLKDNSSIWYDWSYILAWLSVGVSFGSSILFFSAAICLSKEKRREQQNNVQYIMPG
;
A
#
# COMPACT_ATOMS: atom_id res chain seq x y z
N MET A 1 1.57 28.71 -8.74
CA MET A 1 0.69 27.51 -8.69
C MET A 1 1.29 26.28 -9.38
N VAL A 2 2.21 26.42 -10.35
CA VAL A 2 2.92 25.28 -11.00
C VAL A 2 3.76 24.43 -10.02
N GLY A 3 4.37 25.05 -9.01
CA GLY A 3 5.22 24.35 -8.03
C GLY A 3 4.50 23.25 -7.24
N ALA A 4 3.28 23.50 -6.76
CA ALA A 4 2.53 22.53 -5.96
C ALA A 4 2.22 21.25 -6.77
N ARG A 5 1.81 21.40 -8.03
CA ARG A 5 1.56 20.28 -8.94
C ARG A 5 2.81 19.43 -9.18
N LEU A 6 3.94 20.08 -9.44
CA LEU A 6 5.20 19.40 -9.69
C LEU A 6 5.67 18.62 -8.45
N HIS A 7 5.54 19.21 -7.26
CA HIS A 7 5.86 18.53 -6.01
C HIS A 7 4.94 17.32 -5.77
N MET A 8 3.63 17.45 -5.98
CA MET A 8 2.69 16.33 -5.83
C MET A 8 2.99 15.19 -6.81
N ALA A 9 3.26 15.49 -8.08
CA ALA A 9 3.60 14.49 -9.09
C ALA A 9 4.91 13.74 -8.76
N ARG A 10 5.94 14.45 -8.31
CA ARG A 10 7.21 13.83 -7.88
C ARG A 10 7.02 12.97 -6.63
N SER A 11 6.19 13.43 -5.69
CA SER A 11 5.86 12.68 -4.48
C SER A 11 5.10 11.39 -4.79
N THR A 12 4.21 11.36 -5.79
CA THR A 12 3.54 10.12 -6.22
C THR A 12 4.56 9.05 -6.63
N VAL A 13 5.52 9.40 -7.48
CA VAL A 13 6.57 8.46 -7.92
C VAL A 13 7.42 8.01 -6.73
N ALA A 14 7.82 8.94 -5.86
CA ALA A 14 8.59 8.62 -4.67
C ALA A 14 7.85 7.64 -3.74
N LEU A 15 6.55 7.84 -3.50
CA LEU A 15 5.73 6.95 -2.68
C LEU A 15 5.62 5.55 -3.28
N PHE A 16 5.47 5.42 -4.60
CA PHE A 16 5.49 4.10 -5.24
C PHE A 16 6.83 3.39 -5.07
N ILE A 17 7.96 4.09 -5.24
CA ILE A 17 9.29 3.51 -5.03
C ILE A 17 9.43 3.00 -3.59
N VAL A 18 9.03 3.81 -2.61
CA VAL A 18 9.09 3.40 -1.18
C VAL A 18 8.13 2.24 -0.90
N ALA A 19 6.94 2.22 -1.51
CA ALA A 19 6.00 1.11 -1.40
C ALA A 19 6.59 -0.19 -1.95
N PHE A 20 7.26 -0.15 -3.12
CA PHE A 20 7.93 -1.31 -3.70
C PHE A 20 9.06 -1.83 -2.80
N LEU A 21 9.87 -0.94 -2.21
CA LEU A 21 10.91 -1.33 -1.27
C LEU A 21 10.32 -1.98 -0.01
N ALA A 22 9.26 -1.39 0.54
CA ALA A 22 8.55 -1.96 1.69
C ALA A 22 7.96 -3.34 1.38
N LEU A 23 7.38 -3.52 0.19
CA LEU A 23 6.85 -4.82 -0.27
C LEU A 23 7.96 -5.85 -0.40
N PHE A 24 9.12 -5.47 -0.95
CA PHE A 24 10.27 -6.36 -1.09
C PHE A 24 10.79 -6.82 0.28
N ILE A 25 10.88 -5.90 1.25
CA ILE A 25 11.23 -6.25 2.63
C ILE A 25 10.17 -7.17 3.24
N ALA A 26 8.88 -6.84 3.08
CA ALA A 26 7.76 -7.64 3.57
C ALA A 26 7.80 -9.08 3.04
N PHE A 27 8.16 -9.25 1.76
CA PHE A 27 8.31 -10.56 1.14
C PHE A 27 9.36 -11.41 1.87
N TRP A 28 10.57 -10.87 2.07
CA TRP A 28 11.64 -11.61 2.75
C TRP A 28 11.33 -11.86 4.23
N THR A 29 10.77 -10.87 4.93
CA THR A 29 10.35 -11.07 6.33
C THR A 29 9.25 -12.13 6.44
N GLY A 30 8.35 -12.20 5.46
CA GLY A 30 7.28 -13.18 5.37
C GLY A 30 7.83 -14.59 5.16
N VAL A 31 8.73 -14.77 4.21
CA VAL A 31 9.40 -16.06 3.95
C VAL A 31 10.11 -16.56 5.20
N VAL A 32 10.92 -15.70 5.85
CA VAL A 32 11.64 -16.06 7.08
C VAL A 32 10.67 -16.33 8.23
N GLY A 33 9.58 -15.56 8.34
CA GLY A 33 8.56 -15.73 9.37
C GLY A 33 7.82 -17.06 9.25
N CYS A 34 7.43 -17.44 8.04
CA CYS A 34 6.79 -18.72 7.75
C CYS A 34 7.75 -19.89 7.99
N TRP A 35 9.01 -19.79 7.53
CA TRP A 35 10.01 -20.84 7.71
C TRP A 35 10.30 -21.14 9.18
N LYS A 36 10.56 -20.10 9.99
CA LYS A 36 10.88 -20.26 11.41
C LYS A 36 9.64 -20.40 12.30
N ARG A 37 8.43 -20.36 11.72
CA ARG A 37 7.15 -20.29 12.43
C ARG A 37 7.20 -19.27 13.57
N SER A 38 7.80 -18.11 13.31
CA SER A 38 8.03 -17.07 14.32
C SER A 38 6.86 -16.09 14.33
N PRO A 39 6.04 -16.04 15.40
CA PRO A 39 4.89 -15.14 15.44
C PRO A 39 5.30 -13.67 15.30
N GLY A 40 6.46 -13.29 15.83
CA GLY A 40 6.98 -11.92 15.72
C GLY A 40 7.29 -11.50 14.28
N ASN A 41 7.91 -12.37 13.48
CA ASN A 41 8.24 -12.06 12.08
C ASN A 41 6.99 -12.03 11.19
N ILE A 42 5.99 -12.88 11.48
CA ILE A 42 4.70 -12.84 10.78
C ILE A 42 3.96 -11.53 11.08
N THR A 43 3.93 -11.10 12.35
CA THR A 43 3.36 -9.79 12.71
C THR A 43 4.09 -8.64 12.04
N ALA A 44 5.43 -8.67 12.00
CA ALA A 44 6.22 -7.65 11.30
C ALA A 44 5.87 -7.59 9.80
N THR A 45 5.69 -8.76 9.16
CA THR A 45 5.27 -8.85 7.76
C THR A 45 3.88 -8.25 7.55
N ALA A 46 2.92 -8.51 8.45
CA ALA A 46 1.59 -7.91 8.39
C ALA A 46 1.64 -6.37 8.45
N ILE A 47 2.45 -5.82 9.36
CA ILE A 47 2.65 -4.37 9.49
C ILE A 47 3.29 -3.79 8.23
N LEU A 48 4.32 -4.43 7.68
CA LEU A 48 4.97 -3.97 6.45
C LEU A 48 4.04 -4.02 5.23
N MET A 49 3.16 -5.02 5.14
CA MET A 49 2.11 -5.11 4.12
C MET A 49 1.09 -3.98 4.27
N LEU A 50 0.70 -3.64 5.51
CA LEU A 50 -0.18 -2.49 5.78
C LEU A 50 0.49 -1.16 5.39
N VAL A 51 1.77 -0.97 5.72
CA VAL A 51 2.54 0.22 5.33
C VAL A 51 2.63 0.34 3.81
N THR A 52 2.91 -0.77 3.12
CA THR A 52 2.92 -0.84 1.65
C THR A 52 1.57 -0.41 1.08
N CYS A 53 0.47 -0.93 1.63
CA CYS A 53 -0.88 -0.56 1.24
C CYS A 53 -1.15 0.95 1.42
N LEU A 54 -0.77 1.53 2.56
CA LEU A 54 -0.98 2.96 2.85
C LEU A 54 -0.14 3.85 1.92
N LEU A 55 1.10 3.46 1.62
CA LEU A 55 1.96 4.19 0.69
C LEU A 55 1.41 4.14 -0.74
N ALA A 56 0.95 2.97 -1.20
CA ALA A 56 0.36 2.82 -2.53
C ALA A 56 -0.98 3.58 -2.65
N ALA A 57 -1.83 3.52 -1.62
CA ALA A 57 -3.07 4.30 -1.57
C ALA A 57 -2.79 5.80 -1.53
N GLY A 58 -1.79 6.24 -0.76
CA GLY A 58 -1.34 7.63 -0.71
C GLY A 58 -0.78 8.12 -2.05
N ALA A 59 -0.03 7.28 -2.76
CA ALA A 59 0.47 7.58 -4.10
C ALA A 59 -0.68 7.80 -5.09
N MET A 60 -1.69 6.93 -5.07
CA MET A 60 -2.90 7.07 -5.89
C MET A 60 -3.73 8.30 -5.51
N ALA A 61 -3.84 8.61 -4.21
CA ALA A 61 -4.53 9.82 -3.76
C ALA A 61 -3.82 11.10 -4.24
N LEU A 62 -2.48 11.15 -4.17
CA LEU A 62 -1.70 12.26 -4.73
C LEU A 62 -1.81 12.34 -6.25
N TRP A 63 -1.85 11.20 -6.95
CA TRP A 63 -2.06 11.16 -8.41
C TRP A 63 -3.39 11.81 -8.80
N HIS A 64 -4.49 11.41 -8.14
CA HIS A 64 -5.79 12.05 -8.35
C HIS A 64 -5.79 13.53 -7.93
N GLY A 65 -5.01 13.88 -6.90
CA GLY A 65 -4.80 15.29 -6.53
C GLY A 65 -4.14 16.12 -7.63
N VAL A 66 -3.15 15.55 -8.35
CA VAL A 66 -2.51 16.20 -9.50
C VAL A 66 -3.51 16.38 -10.64
N GLU A 67 -4.29 15.35 -10.94
CA GLU A 67 -5.33 15.39 -11.99
C GLU A 67 -6.39 16.45 -11.68
N PHE A 68 -6.89 16.49 -10.43
CA PHE A 68 -7.82 17.52 -9.99
C PHE A 68 -7.20 18.91 -10.06
N TYR A 69 -5.94 19.06 -9.66
CA TYR A 69 -5.26 20.35 -9.73
C TYR A 69 -5.15 20.85 -11.17
N GLU A 70 -4.88 19.95 -12.12
CA GLU A 70 -4.78 20.27 -13.55
C GLU A 70 -6.14 20.64 -14.18
N LYS A 71 -7.23 19.98 -13.79
CA LYS A 71 -8.57 20.25 -14.35
C LYS A 71 -9.24 21.48 -13.74
N GLU A 72 -9.07 21.69 -12.44
CA GLU A 72 -9.92 22.63 -11.68
C GLU A 72 -9.19 23.87 -11.15
N LYS A 73 -7.86 23.84 -11.06
CA LYS A 73 -7.08 24.87 -10.35
C LYS A 73 -6.05 25.60 -11.19
N VAL A 74 -5.58 25.02 -12.30
CA VAL A 74 -4.65 25.71 -13.20
C VAL A 74 -5.43 26.55 -14.22
N VAL A 75 -5.26 27.86 -14.14
CA VAL A 75 -5.89 28.84 -15.04
C VAL A 75 -4.83 29.35 -16.02
N GLY A 76 -5.09 29.18 -17.32
CA GLY A 76 -4.30 29.68 -18.44
C GLY A 76 -4.90 29.16 -19.75
N GLU A 77 -4.74 29.90 -20.85
CA GLU A 77 -5.42 29.61 -22.13
C GLU A 77 -5.11 28.20 -22.67
N GLU A 78 -3.96 27.66 -22.29
CA GLU A 78 -3.46 26.32 -22.62
C GLU A 78 -4.14 25.19 -21.83
N TYR A 79 -4.85 25.49 -20.74
CA TYR A 79 -5.34 24.50 -19.77
C TYR A 79 -6.84 24.21 -19.92
N TYR A 80 -7.22 22.97 -19.61
CA TYR A 80 -8.55 22.40 -19.83
C TYR A 80 -9.70 23.31 -19.37
N GLN A 81 -9.55 24.01 -18.25
CA GLN A 81 -10.59 24.88 -17.70
C GLN A 81 -10.99 26.02 -18.65
N GLN A 82 -10.04 26.62 -19.38
CA GLN A 82 -10.27 27.72 -20.32
C GLN A 82 -10.45 27.27 -21.77
N TRP A 83 -10.39 25.98 -22.06
CA TRP A 83 -10.62 25.47 -23.41
C TRP A 83 -12.05 25.78 -23.90
N PRO A 84 -12.22 26.11 -25.20
CA PRO A 84 -13.53 26.27 -25.80
C PRO A 84 -14.31 24.96 -25.76
N ASN A 85 -15.63 25.05 -25.62
CA ASN A 85 -16.51 23.88 -25.41
C ASN A 85 -16.34 22.79 -26.47
N VAL A 86 -16.07 23.17 -27.72
CA VAL A 86 -15.81 22.23 -28.81
C VAL A 86 -14.63 21.30 -28.51
N LEU A 87 -13.57 21.80 -27.88
CA LEU A 87 -12.41 20.97 -27.50
C LEU A 87 -12.73 20.07 -26.30
N LYS A 88 -13.50 20.57 -25.33
CA LYS A 88 -13.92 19.77 -24.16
C LYS A 88 -14.83 18.62 -24.57
N ASP A 89 -15.77 18.86 -25.46
CA ASP A 89 -16.75 17.86 -25.90
C ASP A 89 -16.11 16.75 -26.77
N ASN A 90 -14.98 17.05 -27.42
CA ASN A 90 -14.26 16.10 -28.27
C ASN A 90 -13.03 15.47 -27.60
N SER A 91 -12.68 15.87 -26.36
CA SER A 91 -11.55 15.29 -25.63
C SER A 91 -12.04 14.29 -24.58
N SER A 92 -11.50 13.08 -24.60
CA SER A 92 -11.79 12.04 -23.61
C SER A 92 -10.51 11.54 -22.97
N ILE A 93 -10.51 11.45 -21.64
CA ILE A 93 -9.41 10.89 -20.86
C ILE A 93 -9.79 9.47 -20.48
N TRP A 94 -8.97 8.52 -20.90
CA TRP A 94 -9.13 7.10 -20.58
C TRP A 94 -8.03 6.67 -19.64
N TYR A 95 -8.38 5.83 -18.66
CA TYR A 95 -7.39 5.22 -17.78
C TYR A 95 -6.90 3.91 -18.38
N ASP A 96 -5.58 3.79 -18.51
CA ASP A 96 -4.94 2.57 -18.98
C ASP A 96 -4.89 1.48 -17.90
N TRP A 97 -4.49 0.28 -18.31
CA TRP A 97 -4.32 -0.89 -17.46
C TRP A 97 -3.55 -0.61 -16.16
N SER A 98 -2.48 0.19 -16.21
CA SER A 98 -1.67 0.53 -15.04
C SER A 98 -2.48 1.13 -13.88
N TYR A 99 -3.55 1.87 -14.17
CA TYR A 99 -4.48 2.40 -13.16
C TYR A 99 -5.22 1.28 -12.41
N ILE A 100 -5.71 0.29 -13.15
CA ILE A 100 -6.41 -0.87 -12.59
C ILE A 100 -5.45 -1.70 -11.73
N LEU A 101 -4.22 -1.90 -12.21
CA LEU A 101 -3.18 -2.63 -11.45
C LEU A 101 -2.80 -1.91 -10.15
N ALA A 102 -2.74 -0.58 -10.15
CA ALA A 102 -2.44 0.18 -8.95
C ALA A 102 -3.50 -0.03 -7.86
N TRP A 103 -4.79 0.07 -8.20
CA TRP A 103 -5.87 -0.21 -7.26
C TRP A 103 -5.93 -1.67 -6.82
N LEU A 104 -5.68 -2.61 -7.74
CA LEU A 104 -5.59 -4.03 -7.41
C LEU A 104 -4.48 -4.29 -6.39
N SER A 105 -3.32 -3.64 -6.54
CA SER A 105 -2.19 -3.77 -5.61
C SER A 105 -2.56 -3.31 -4.19
N VAL A 106 -3.33 -2.23 -4.06
CA VAL A 106 -3.83 -1.71 -2.78
C VAL A 106 -4.77 -2.74 -2.13
N GLY A 107 -5.75 -3.25 -2.89
CA GLY A 107 -6.71 -4.23 -2.40
C GLY A 107 -6.06 -5.54 -1.97
N VAL A 108 -5.16 -6.08 -2.79
CA VAL A 108 -4.43 -7.33 -2.49
C VAL A 108 -3.52 -7.14 -1.28
N SER A 109 -2.78 -6.03 -1.18
CA SER A 109 -1.89 -5.78 -0.04
C SER A 109 -2.66 -5.65 1.28
N PHE A 110 -3.82 -4.99 1.25
CA PHE A 110 -4.70 -4.90 2.42
C PHE A 110 -5.23 -6.28 2.83
N GLY A 111 -5.73 -7.07 1.87
CA GLY A 111 -6.19 -8.43 2.10
C GLY A 111 -5.10 -9.32 2.70
N SER A 112 -3.90 -9.27 2.13
CA SER A 112 -2.74 -10.01 2.65
C SER A 112 -2.36 -9.59 4.08
N SER A 113 -2.40 -8.29 4.39
CA SER A 113 -2.15 -7.80 5.76
C SER A 113 -3.12 -8.44 6.76
N ILE A 114 -4.42 -8.48 6.46
CA ILE A 114 -5.44 -9.10 7.33
C ILE A 114 -5.14 -10.60 7.53
N LEU A 115 -4.80 -11.31 6.46
CA LEU A 115 -4.47 -12.74 6.53
C LEU A 115 -3.20 -13.00 7.36
N PHE A 116 -2.17 -12.16 7.23
CA PHE A 116 -0.97 -12.31 8.06
C PHE A 116 -1.22 -11.95 9.53
N PHE A 117 -2.08 -10.96 9.82
CA PHE A 117 -2.49 -10.68 11.19
C PHE A 117 -3.27 -11.83 11.82
N SER A 118 -4.21 -12.43 11.09
CA SER A 118 -4.97 -13.58 11.60
C SER A 118 -4.04 -14.79 11.84
N ALA A 119 -3.12 -15.05 10.90
CA ALA A 119 -2.09 -16.08 11.06
C ALA A 119 -1.22 -15.83 12.29
N ALA A 120 -0.75 -14.58 12.50
CA ALA A 120 0.05 -14.21 13.66
C ALA A 120 -0.67 -14.47 14.99
N ILE A 121 -1.95 -14.15 15.07
CA ILE A 121 -2.78 -14.40 16.27
C ILE A 121 -2.89 -15.90 16.54
N CYS A 122 -3.21 -16.70 15.52
CA CYS A 122 -3.31 -18.16 15.64
C CYS A 122 -1.98 -18.79 16.10
N LEU A 123 -0.87 -18.40 15.47
CA LEU A 123 0.47 -18.88 15.80
C LEU A 123 0.89 -18.50 17.23
N SER A 124 0.55 -17.27 17.65
CA SER A 124 0.88 -16.78 18.99
C SER A 124 0.11 -17.55 20.07
N LYS A 125 -1.17 -17.86 19.80
CA LYS A 125 -2.00 -18.70 20.68
C LYS A 125 -1.43 -20.12 20.79
N GLU A 126 -1.05 -20.72 19.67
CA GLU A 126 -0.45 -22.05 19.63
C GLU A 126 0.87 -22.11 20.39
N LYS A 127 1.78 -21.16 20.12
CA LYS A 127 3.07 -21.07 20.83
C LYS A 127 2.90 -20.88 22.33
N ARG A 128 1.92 -20.08 22.76
CA ARG A 128 1.59 -19.91 24.19
C ARG A 128 1.10 -21.22 24.80
N ARG A 129 0.26 -21.98 24.09
CA ARG A 129 -0.23 -23.30 24.53
C ARG A 129 0.91 -24.31 24.66
N GLU A 130 1.84 -24.33 23.71
CA GLU A 130 3.06 -25.16 23.77
C GLU A 130 3.94 -24.80 24.98
N GLN A 131 4.16 -23.52 25.24
CA GLN A 131 4.92 -23.07 26.41
C GLN A 131 4.24 -23.48 27.74
N GLN A 132 2.92 -23.35 27.84
CA GLN A 132 2.16 -23.78 29.02
C GLN A 132 2.22 -25.29 29.24
N ASN A 133 2.11 -26.09 28.17
CA ASN A 133 2.26 -27.53 28.28
C ASN A 133 3.70 -27.90 28.69
N ASN A 134 4.71 -27.24 28.12
CA ASN A 134 6.12 -27.55 28.41
C ASN A 134 6.51 -27.23 29.85
N VAL A 135 6.02 -26.12 30.44
CA VAL A 135 6.29 -25.82 31.87
C VAL A 135 5.65 -26.82 32.83
N GLN A 136 4.53 -27.46 32.45
CA GLN A 136 3.89 -28.50 33.27
C GLN A 136 4.74 -29.78 33.36
N TYR A 137 5.63 -30.04 32.39
CA TYR A 137 6.59 -31.15 32.46
C TYR A 137 7.85 -30.82 33.28
N ILE A 138 8.07 -29.56 33.66
CA ILE A 138 9.28 -29.08 34.36
C ILE A 138 9.05 -28.88 35.87
N MET A 139 7.83 -29.02 36.39
CA MET A 139 7.62 -29.09 37.85
C MET A 139 7.74 -30.55 38.32
N PRO A 140 8.88 -30.97 38.93
CA PRO A 140 8.85 -32.16 39.77
C PRO A 140 8.02 -31.81 41.03
N GLY A 141 7.15 -32.73 41.43
CA GLY A 141 6.43 -32.65 42.71
C GLY A 141 7.37 -32.70 43.90
#